data_AF-A0A6G3S8T4-F1
#
_entry.id   AF-A0A6G3S8T4-F1
#
_cell.length_a   1.000
_cell.length_b   1.000
_cell.length_c   1.000
_cell.angle_alpha   90.00
_cell.angle_beta   90.00
_cell.angle_gamma   90.00
#
_symmetry.space_group_name_H-M   'P 1'
#
loop_
_entity.id
_entity.type
_entity.pdbx_description
1 polymer ?
#
loop_
_entity_poly.entity_id
_entity_poly.type
_entity_poly.pdbx_seq_one_letter_code
_entity_poly.pdbx_strand_id
1 'polypeptide(L)'
;AGIADTLALGILCEAYGQGVPTAVLPAVNSFLARHPAYVESLARLRAMGVRVSSATPHTPKSGETAVFPWEEALELLAPERAE
;
A
#
# COMPACT_ATOMS: atom_id res chain seq x y z
N ALA A 1 -12.66 3.81 1.50
CA ALA A 1 -13.93 4.03 0.79
C ALA A 1 -14.70 2.72 0.55
N GLY A 2 -14.13 1.54 0.86
CA GLY A 2 -14.85 0.26 0.74
C GLY A 2 -15.28 -0.08 -0.69
N ILE A 3 -14.53 0.41 -1.69
CA ILE A 3 -14.83 0.18 -3.11
C ILE A 3 -14.38 -1.23 -3.47
N ALA A 4 -15.26 -2.02 -4.06
CA ALA A 4 -15.04 -3.42 -4.44
C ALA A 4 -15.52 -3.68 -5.88
N ASP A 5 -15.07 -2.85 -6.83
CA ASP A 5 -15.39 -2.93 -8.26
C ASP A 5 -14.51 -3.92 -9.03
N THR A 6 -13.49 -4.50 -8.37
CA THR A 6 -12.65 -5.59 -8.87
C THR A 6 -12.58 -6.72 -7.85
N LEU A 7 -12.33 -7.95 -8.31
CA LEU A 7 -12.16 -9.11 -7.44
C LEU A 7 -11.07 -8.89 -6.36
N ALA A 8 -9.94 -8.30 -6.75
CA ALA A 8 -8.84 -8.02 -5.84
C ALA A 8 -9.25 -7.06 -4.71
N LEU A 9 -10.02 -6.01 -5.04
CA LEU A 9 -10.51 -5.06 -4.04
C LEU A 9 -11.61 -5.66 -3.15
N GLY A 10 -12.46 -6.55 -3.68
CA GLY A 10 -13.42 -7.31 -2.89
C GLY A 10 -12.73 -8.18 -1.83
N ILE A 11 -11.76 -8.99 -2.25
CA ILE A 11 -10.95 -9.82 -1.34
C ILE A 11 -10.25 -8.97 -0.28
N LEU A 12 -9.67 -7.82 -0.68
CA LEU A 12 -9.00 -6.92 0.25
C LEU A 12 -9.96 -6.33 1.30
N CYS A 13 -11.18 -5.98 0.90
CA CYS A 13 -12.19 -5.45 1.83
C CYS A 13 -12.65 -6.52 2.82
N GLU A 14 -12.84 -7.77 2.38
CA GLU A 14 -13.18 -8.89 3.26
C GLU A 14 -12.04 -9.24 4.22
N ALA A 15 -10.79 -9.25 3.73
CA ALA A 15 -9.60 -9.55 4.52
C ALA A 15 -9.47 -8.61 5.73
N TYR A 16 -9.80 -7.32 5.57
CA TYR A 16 -9.85 -6.38 6.68
C TYR A 16 -10.87 -6.80 7.75
N GLY A 17 -12.09 -7.18 7.34
CA GLY A 17 -13.12 -7.67 8.27
C GLY A 17 -12.76 -8.97 8.98
N GLN A 18 -11.90 -9.79 8.38
CA GLN A 18 -11.36 -11.02 8.96
C GLN A 18 -10.13 -10.79 9.87
N GLY A 19 -9.65 -9.55 10.00
CA GLY A 19 -8.47 -9.23 10.81
C GLY A 19 -7.15 -9.71 10.20
N VAL A 20 -7.11 -9.94 8.88
CA VAL A 20 -5.89 -10.38 8.19
C VAL A 20 -4.89 -9.22 8.12
N PRO A 21 -3.65 -9.39 8.63
CA PRO A 21 -2.61 -8.38 8.50
C PRO A 21 -2.36 -8.03 7.03
N THR A 22 -2.40 -6.73 6.72
CA THR A 22 -2.34 -6.24 5.35
C THR A 22 -1.20 -5.23 5.19
N ALA A 23 -0.38 -5.42 4.15
CA ALA A 23 0.63 -4.46 3.72
C ALA A 23 0.31 -3.92 2.31
N VAL A 24 0.67 -2.65 2.06
CA VAL A 24 0.47 -1.98 0.78
C VAL A 24 1.77 -1.31 0.34
N LEU A 25 2.20 -1.60 -0.88
CA LEU A 25 3.34 -0.99 -1.55
C LEU A 25 2.82 -0.11 -2.69
N PRO A 26 2.67 1.22 -2.51
CA PRO A 26 2.15 2.08 -3.58
C PRO A 26 3.11 2.16 -4.77
N ALA A 27 2.63 1.77 -5.94
CA ALA A 27 3.37 1.82 -7.20
C ALA A 27 2.84 2.95 -8.11
N VAL A 28 2.80 4.19 -7.60
CA VAL A 28 2.25 5.34 -8.35
C VAL A 28 3.34 6.31 -8.79
N ASN A 29 3.06 7.09 -9.82
CA ASN A 29 3.97 8.13 -10.27
C ASN A 29 3.82 9.41 -9.43
N SER A 30 4.83 10.28 -9.50
CA SER A 30 4.90 11.51 -8.71
C SER A 30 3.80 12.53 -9.03
N PHE A 31 3.18 12.49 -10.22
CA PHE A 31 2.04 13.36 -10.54
C PHE A 31 0.76 12.88 -9.86
N LEU A 32 0.48 11.58 -9.87
CA LEU A 32 -0.66 11.00 -9.15
C LEU A 32 -0.51 11.18 -7.64
N ALA A 33 0.70 11.02 -7.11
CA ALA A 33 0.97 11.19 -5.69
C ALA A 33 0.75 12.61 -5.15
N ARG A 34 0.74 13.63 -6.02
CA ARG A 34 0.41 15.02 -5.66
C ARG A 34 -1.08 15.25 -5.45
N HIS A 35 -1.94 14.33 -5.89
CA HIS A 35 -3.38 14.47 -5.71
C HIS A 35 -3.74 14.36 -4.21
N PRO A 36 -4.55 15.28 -3.63
CA PRO A 36 -4.89 15.26 -2.21
C PRO A 36 -5.48 13.94 -1.73
N ALA A 37 -6.34 13.32 -2.56
CA ALA A 37 -6.95 12.02 -2.26
C ALA A 37 -5.93 10.89 -2.07
N TYR A 38 -4.72 10.98 -2.66
CA TYR A 38 -3.67 9.97 -2.44
C TYR A 38 -3.16 10.03 -1.00
N VAL A 39 -2.80 11.22 -0.52
CA VAL A 39 -2.34 11.45 0.85
C VAL A 39 -3.42 11.05 1.86
N GLU A 40 -4.67 11.46 1.62
CA GLU A 40 -5.81 11.09 2.48
C GLU A 40 -6.07 9.58 2.49
N SER A 41 -5.96 8.91 1.34
CA SER A 41 -6.13 7.47 1.25
C SER A 41 -5.05 6.72 2.03
N LEU A 42 -3.78 7.13 1.91
CA LEU A 42 -2.70 6.52 2.68
C LEU A 42 -2.85 6.76 4.19
N ALA A 43 -3.25 7.97 4.59
CA ALA A 43 -3.52 8.28 6.00
C ALA A 43 -4.65 7.39 6.56
N ARG A 44 -5.73 7.22 5.79
CA ARG A 44 -6.84 6.34 6.17
C ARG A 44 -6.42 4.87 6.29
N LEU A 45 -5.65 4.36 5.32
CA LEU A 45 -5.12 2.99 5.37
C LEU A 45 -4.26 2.77 6.63
N ARG A 46 -3.34 3.71 6.92
CA ARG A 46 -2.52 3.64 8.16
C ARG A 46 -3.38 3.66 9.42
N ALA A 47 -4.41 4.50 9.48
CA ALA A 47 -5.34 4.55 10.61
C ALA A 47 -6.15 3.25 10.78
N MET A 48 -6.33 2.47 9.71
CA MET A 48 -6.94 1.14 9.75
C MET A 48 -5.96 0.04 10.21
N GLY A 49 -4.70 0.37 10.50
CA GLY A 49 -3.66 -0.61 10.83
C GLY A 49 -2.99 -1.27 9.62
N VAL A 50 -3.27 -0.79 8.40
CA VAL A 50 -2.59 -1.25 7.19
C VAL A 50 -1.16 -0.72 7.18
N ARG A 51 -0.21 -1.62 6.92
CA ARG A 51 1.23 -1.31 6.90
C ARG A 51 1.60 -0.81 5.51
N VAL A 52 2.02 0.43 5.38
CA VAL A 52 2.27 1.08 4.08
C VAL A 52 3.77 1.28 3.91
N SER A 53 4.31 0.89 2.75
CA SER A 53 5.72 1.09 2.44
C SER A 53 6.16 2.55 2.52
N SER A 54 7.47 2.74 2.74
CA SER A 54 8.09 4.06 2.72
C SER A 54 8.54 4.48 1.31
N ALA A 55 8.31 3.62 0.31
CA ALA A 55 8.70 3.83 -1.08
C ALA A 55 8.19 5.16 -1.65
N THR A 56 9.09 5.86 -2.35
CA THR A 56 8.77 7.15 -2.97
C THR A 56 8.14 6.95 -4.35
N PRO A 57 7.15 7.79 -4.72
CA PRO A 57 6.56 7.75 -6.06
C PRO A 57 7.62 7.95 -7.14
N HIS A 58 7.56 7.15 -8.20
CA HIS A 58 8.52 7.22 -9.30
C HIS A 58 8.29 8.45 -10.18
N THR A 59 9.36 8.95 -10.81
CA THR A 59 9.26 10.03 -11.80
C THR A 59 8.74 9.47 -13.12
N PRO A 60 7.61 9.95 -13.66
CA PRO A 60 7.11 9.46 -14.94
C PRO A 60 8.12 9.69 -16.07
N LYS A 61 8.27 8.70 -16.96
CA LYS A 61 9.16 8.77 -18.15
C LYS A 61 10.64 9.04 -17.83
N SER A 62 11.12 8.78 -16.61
CA SER A 62 12.53 8.96 -16.24
C SER A 62 13.45 7.92 -16.89
N GLY A 63 12.91 6.79 -17.35
CA GLY A 63 13.71 5.64 -17.78
C GLY A 63 14.34 4.88 -16.62
N GLU A 64 14.02 5.24 -15.37
CA GLU A 64 14.45 4.51 -14.19
C GLU A 64 13.65 3.20 -14.08
N THR A 65 14.34 2.08 -14.21
CA THR A 65 13.80 0.75 -13.93
C THR A 65 14.22 0.36 -12.51
N ALA A 66 13.60 0.98 -11.51
CA ALA A 66 13.77 0.50 -10.14
C ALA A 66 13.07 -0.86 -10.02
N VAL A 67 13.76 -1.84 -9.44
CA VAL A 67 13.16 -3.13 -9.12
C VAL A 67 12.06 -2.91 -8.08
N PHE A 68 10.89 -3.51 -8.30
CA PHE A 68 9.80 -3.42 -7.35
C PHE A 68 10.18 -4.15 -6.05
N PRO A 69 10.04 -3.52 -4.87
CA PRO A 69 10.59 -4.03 -3.61
C PRO A 69 9.64 -5.08 -2.98
N TRP A 70 9.50 -6.24 -3.61
CA TRP A 70 8.59 -7.30 -3.14
C TRP A 70 8.86 -7.74 -1.70
N GLU A 71 10.13 -7.76 -1.31
CA GLU A 71 10.60 -8.18 0.00
C GLU A 71 10.11 -7.24 1.12
N GLU A 72 9.96 -5.94 0.84
CA GLU A 72 9.46 -4.96 1.82
C GLU A 72 8.05 -5.32 2.30
N ALA A 73 7.21 -5.92 1.43
CA ALA A 73 5.89 -6.38 1.84
C ALA A 73 5.96 -7.47 2.91
N LEU A 74 6.93 -8.38 2.81
CA LEU A 74 7.14 -9.45 3.78
C LEU A 74 7.72 -8.91 5.08
N GLU A 75 8.65 -7.95 5.00
CA GLU A 75 9.22 -7.28 6.17
C GLU A 75 8.16 -6.49 6.94
N LEU A 76 7.30 -5.75 6.24
CA LEU A 76 6.15 -5.09 6.86
C LEU A 76 5.22 -6.11 7.53
N LEU A 77 5.06 -7.30 6.97
CA LEU A 77 4.19 -8.33 7.53
C LEU A 77 4.84 -9.19 8.62
N ALA A 78 6.16 -9.10 8.80
CA ALA A 78 6.88 -9.90 9.77
C ALA A 78 6.31 -9.68 11.19
N PRO A 79 6.18 -10.75 11.99
CA PRO A 79 5.74 -10.62 13.37
C PRO A 79 6.76 -9.79 14.14
N GLU A 80 6.29 -8.92 15.05
CA GLU A 80 7.17 -8.31 16.03
C GLU A 80 7.85 -9.43 16.81
N ARG A 81 9.18 -9.47 16.78
CA ARG A 81 9.93 -10.44 17.56
C ARG A 81 9.62 -10.17 19.02
N ALA A 82 8.95 -11.11 19.68
CA ALA A 82 8.83 -11.08 21.13
C ALA A 82 10.25 -11.11 21.72
N GLU A 83 10.61 -10.05 22.43
CA GLU A 83 11.75 -10.04 23.36
C GLU A 83 11.41 -10.78 24.65
#